data_AF-A0A352VPN5-F1
#
_entry.id   AF-A0A352VPN5-F1
#
_cell.length_a   1.000
_cell.length_b   1.000
_cell.length_c   1.000
_cell.angle_alpha   90.00
_cell.angle_beta   90.00
_cell.angle_gamma   90.00
#
_symmetry.space_group_name_H-M   'P 1'
#
loop_
_entity.id
_entity.type
_entity.pdbx_description
1 polymer ?
#
loop_
_entity_poly.entity_id
_entity_poly.type
_entity_poly.pdbx_seq_one_letter_code
_entity_poly.pdbx_strand_id
1 'polypeptide(L)'
;MSLAVGLSGLIPAEAAAQWSGDVALGVRTYPREPSDAPAAGREASVSLRATRSFSWSDGSQFLTVSPLLRLDPESVSRSRIDFLDLTWEKIWTRWEVAAGLRQVDWGVTESGSVVDVVNQLDFS
;
A
#
# COMPACT_ATOMS: atom_id res chain seq x y z
N MET A 1 7.64 32.03 -2.83
CA MET A 1 6.51 31.78 -3.73
C MET A 1 6.34 30.27 -3.83
N SER A 2 5.54 29.68 -2.95
CA SER A 2 5.37 28.22 -2.86
C SER A 2 4.10 27.84 -3.60
N LEU A 3 4.22 27.13 -4.72
CA LEU A 3 3.07 26.57 -5.42
C LEU A 3 2.60 25.34 -4.63
N ALA A 4 1.62 25.54 -3.75
CA ALA A 4 0.79 24.43 -3.28
C ALA A 4 -0.21 24.11 -4.40
N VAL A 5 0.11 23.15 -5.26
CA VAL A 5 -0.87 22.58 -6.19
C VAL A 5 -1.88 21.79 -5.35
N GLY A 6 -2.95 22.47 -4.96
CA GLY A 6 -4.01 21.87 -4.16
C GLY A 6 -4.79 20.86 -4.98
N LEU A 7 -4.78 19.60 -4.55
CA LEU A 7 -5.79 18.58 -4.89
C LEU A 7 -7.20 18.94 -4.34
N SER A 8 -7.38 20.15 -3.80
CA SER A 8 -8.59 20.64 -3.12
C SER A 8 -9.86 20.71 -3.98
N GLY A 9 -9.81 20.39 -5.28
CA GLY A 9 -10.99 20.34 -6.13
C GLY A 9 -11.71 18.99 -6.16
N LEU A 10 -11.09 17.91 -5.67
CA LEU A 10 -11.64 16.55 -5.81
C LEU A 10 -12.44 16.08 -4.59
N ILE A 11 -12.23 16.70 -3.43
CA ILE A 11 -12.86 16.30 -2.17
C ILE A 11 -13.69 17.48 -1.68
N PRO A 12 -15.03 17.35 -1.56
CA PRO A 12 -15.86 18.44 -1.07
C PRO A 12 -15.63 18.68 0.42
N ALA A 13 -15.94 19.89 0.90
CA ALA A 13 -15.68 20.30 2.28
C ALA A 13 -16.48 19.48 3.31
N GLU A 14 -17.65 18.96 2.91
CA GLU A 14 -18.50 18.09 3.72
C GLU A 14 -18.08 16.61 3.73
N ALA A 15 -17.00 16.23 3.04
CA ALA A 15 -16.58 14.84 2.99
C ALA A 15 -16.22 14.30 4.38
N ALA A 16 -16.81 13.16 4.75
CA ALA A 16 -16.46 12.46 5.97
C ALA A 16 -15.12 11.74 5.79
N ALA A 17 -14.23 11.85 6.77
CA ALA A 17 -12.89 11.25 6.73
C ALA A 17 -12.74 10.16 7.79
N GLN A 18 -12.26 8.99 7.35
CA GLN A 18 -11.88 7.89 8.23
C GLN A 18 -10.38 7.61 8.10
N TRP A 19 -9.74 7.29 9.21
CA TRP A 19 -8.33 6.91 9.28
C TRP A 19 -8.16 5.53 9.89
N SER A 20 -7.18 4.80 9.38
CA SER A 20 -6.66 3.57 9.97
C SER A 20 -5.16 3.47 9.69
N GLY A 21 -4.48 2.55 10.36
CA GLY A 21 -3.04 2.37 10.16
C GLY A 21 -2.43 1.41 11.17
N ASP A 22 -1.18 1.08 10.92
CA ASP A 22 -0.38 0.20 11.76
C ASP A 22 1.09 0.63 11.77
N VAL A 23 1.80 0.22 12.82
CA VAL A 23 3.24 0.38 12.97
C VAL A 23 3.83 -0.99 13.25
N ALA A 24 4.90 -1.34 12.55
CA ALA A 24 5.58 -2.62 12.71
C ALA A 24 7.06 -2.43 12.98
N LEU A 25 7.60 -3.26 13.87
CA LEU A 25 9.03 -3.43 14.10
C LEU A 25 9.44 -4.80 13.57
N GLY A 26 10.50 -4.85 12.77
CA GLY A 26 11.01 -6.09 12.18
C GLY A 26 12.47 -6.30 12.50
N VAL A 27 12.84 -7.54 12.86
CA VAL A 27 14.22 -7.99 12.97
C VAL A 27 14.38 -9.28 12.19
N ARG A 28 15.41 -9.36 11.34
CA ARG A 28 15.73 -10.56 10.55
C ARG A 28 17.19 -10.95 10.77
N THR A 29 17.48 -12.24 10.79
CA THR A 29 18.85 -12.77 10.87
C THR A 29 19.07 -13.79 9.77
N TYR A 30 20.32 -13.90 9.30
CA TYR A 30 20.68 -14.77 8.19
C TYR A 30 21.65 -15.87 8.66
N PRO A 31 21.20 -17.15 8.74
CA PRO A 31 22.06 -18.25 9.19
C PRO A 31 23.10 -18.69 8.15
N ARG A 32 22.92 -18.32 6.88
CA ARG A 32 23.94 -18.33 5.82
C ARG A 32 23.89 -16.98 5.13
N GLU A 33 25.02 -16.45 4.69
CA GLU A 33 25.11 -15.15 4.01
C GLU A 33 24.58 -15.27 2.57
N PRO A 34 23.36 -14.77 2.24
CA PRO A 34 23.02 -14.47 0.86
C PRO A 34 23.92 -13.36 0.32
N SER A 35 24.04 -13.26 -1.01
CA SER A 35 24.88 -12.24 -1.67
C SER A 35 24.55 -10.80 -1.26
N ASP A 36 23.30 -10.54 -0.86
CA ASP A 36 22.79 -9.22 -0.47
C ASP A 36 22.62 -9.06 1.04
N ALA A 37 23.15 -9.99 1.86
CA ALA A 37 23.05 -9.86 3.31
C ALA A 37 23.75 -8.59 3.79
N PRO A 38 23.19 -7.90 4.79
CA PRO A 38 23.91 -6.85 5.51
C PRO A 38 25.18 -7.45 6.12
N ALA A 39 26.25 -6.66 6.13
CA ALA A 39 27.54 -7.05 6.70
C ALA A 39 27.45 -7.51 8.16
N ALA A 40 26.41 -7.08 8.90
CA ALA A 40 26.17 -7.47 10.29
C ALA A 40 25.42 -8.81 10.46
N GLY A 41 25.02 -9.48 9.37
CA GLY A 41 24.26 -10.75 9.39
C GLY A 41 22.83 -10.63 9.96
N ARG A 42 22.37 -9.41 10.20
CA ARG A 42 21.07 -9.07 10.78
C ARG A 42 20.51 -7.81 10.13
N GLU A 43 19.20 -7.66 10.16
CA GLU A 43 18.48 -6.45 9.72
C GLU A 43 17.50 -6.03 10.80
N ALA A 44 17.31 -4.73 10.92
CA ALA A 44 16.21 -4.14 11.66
C ALA A 44 15.40 -3.23 10.73
N SER A 45 14.10 -3.11 10.96
CA SER A 45 13.26 -2.17 10.19
C SER A 45 12.09 -1.66 11.02
N VAL A 46 11.62 -0.48 10.66
CA VAL A 46 10.38 0.10 11.17
C VAL A 46 9.49 0.37 9.96
N SER A 47 8.22 -0.01 10.05
CA SER A 47 7.23 0.29 9.01
C SER A 47 6.04 1.03 9.61
N LEU A 48 5.50 1.99 8.85
CA LEU A 48 4.31 2.74 9.17
C LEU A 48 3.37 2.67 7.96
N ARG A 49 2.17 2.15 8.17
CA ARG A 49 1.08 2.24 7.22
C ARG A 49 0.05 3.21 7.75
N ALA A 50 -0.42 4.11 6.89
CA ALA A 50 -1.55 4.96 7.19
C ALA A 50 -2.52 4.90 6.02
N THR A 51 -3.80 4.73 6.31
CA THR A 51 -4.87 4.76 5.32
C THR A 51 -5.83 5.86 5.70
N ARG A 52 -6.18 6.69 4.72
CA ARG A 52 -7.22 7.70 4.82
C ARG A 52 -8.25 7.45 3.74
N SER A 53 -9.52 7.36 4.13
CA SER A 53 -10.63 7.33 3.20
C SER A 53 -11.52 8.56 3.41
N PHE A 54 -11.87 9.22 2.31
CA PHE A 54 -12.85 10.30 2.28
C PHE A 54 -14.10 9.78 1.59
N SER A 55 -15.27 10.11 2.13
CA SER A 55 -16.56 9.75 1.54
C SER A 55 -17.47 10.97 1.44
N TRP A 56 -18.20 11.07 0.33
CA TRP A 56 -19.14 12.17 0.08
C TRP A 56 -20.30 11.70 -0.81
N SER A 57 -21.22 12.63 -1.12
CA SER A 57 -22.43 12.33 -1.90
C SER A 57 -23.23 11.17 -1.29
N ASP A 58 -23.48 11.24 0.03
CA ASP A 58 -24.20 10.21 0.80
C ASP A 58 -23.56 8.81 0.69
N GLY A 59 -22.21 8.76 0.68
CA GLY A 59 -21.46 7.50 0.60
C GLY A 59 -21.46 6.85 -0.78
N SER A 60 -21.72 7.61 -1.85
CA SER A 60 -21.63 7.12 -3.24
C SER A 60 -20.29 7.41 -3.91
N GLN A 61 -19.44 8.21 -3.28
CA GLN A 61 -18.11 8.53 -3.78
C GLN A 61 -17.07 8.41 -2.68
N PHE A 62 -15.92 7.83 -3.04
CA PHE A 62 -14.81 7.58 -2.13
C PHE A 62 -13.48 8.00 -2.75
N LEU A 63 -12.57 8.48 -1.90
CA LEU A 63 -11.16 8.62 -2.22
C LEU A 63 -10.36 7.96 -1.11
N THR A 64 -9.61 6.91 -1.45
CA THR A 64 -8.76 6.17 -0.51
C THR A 64 -7.29 6.41 -0.84
N VAL A 65 -6.51 6.75 0.18
CA VAL A 65 -5.07 6.99 0.08
C VAL A 65 -4.37 6.22 1.20
N SER A 66 -3.49 5.29 0.83
CA SER A 66 -2.83 4.37 1.75
C SER A 66 -1.31 4.31 1.53
N PRO A 67 -0.54 5.30 2.00
CA PRO A 67 0.92 5.21 1.99
C PRO A 67 1.45 4.16 2.98
N LEU A 68 2.56 3.53 2.58
CA LEU A 68 3.40 2.70 3.42
C LEU A 68 4.82 3.27 3.41
N LEU A 69 5.34 3.61 4.57
CA LEU A 69 6.74 3.99 4.77
C LEU A 69 7.47 2.84 5.46
N ARG A 70 8.59 2.40 4.90
CA ARG A 70 9.53 1.48 5.55
C ARG A 70 10.88 2.15 5.68
N LEU A 71 11.41 2.14 6.89
CA LEU A 71 12.73 2.67 7.24
C LEU A 71 13.64 1.53 7.69
N ASP A 72 14.86 1.55 7.18
CA ASP A 72 15.94 0.63 7.53
C ASP A 72 17.15 1.47 8.00
N PRO A 73 17.57 1.35 9.27
CA PRO A 73 18.63 2.17 9.84
C PRO A 73 20.01 1.81 9.31
N GLU A 74 20.19 0.62 8.74
CA GLU A 74 21.49 0.13 8.26
C GLU A 74 21.69 0.45 6.78
N SER A 75 20.62 0.66 6.01
CA SER A 75 20.72 1.06 4.60
C SER A 75 19.60 1.97 4.13
N VAL A 76 19.98 3.15 3.65
CA VAL A 76 19.06 4.10 3.00
C VAL A 76 18.43 3.50 1.75
N SER A 77 19.14 2.67 0.98
CA SER A 77 18.59 2.06 -0.24
C SER A 77 17.49 1.04 0.03
N ARG A 78 17.39 0.50 1.26
CA ARG A 78 16.32 -0.40 1.69
C ARG A 78 15.13 0.33 2.31
N SER A 79 15.27 1.61 2.60
CA SER A 79 14.16 2.47 3.03
C SER A 79 13.34 2.89 1.81
N ARG A 80 12.01 2.76 1.88
CA ARG A 80 11.11 3.02 0.75
C ARG A 80 9.78 3.61 1.20
N ILE A 81 9.16 4.33 0.28
CA ILE A 81 7.77 4.77 0.39
C ILE A 81 6.98 4.19 -0.76
N ASP A 82 5.84 3.58 -0.45
CA ASP A 82 4.92 2.97 -1.41
C ASP A 82 3.52 3.52 -1.23
N PHE A 83 2.70 3.45 -2.27
CA PHE A 83 1.26 3.67 -2.20
C PHE A 83 0.55 2.34 -2.42
N LEU A 84 -0.07 1.83 -1.37
CA LEU A 84 -0.84 0.59 -1.41
C LEU A 84 -2.21 0.80 -2.04
N ASP A 85 -2.77 1.99 -1.84
CA ASP A 85 -4.02 2.43 -2.44
C ASP A 85 -3.96 3.94 -2.72
N LEU A 86 -4.37 4.33 -3.92
CA LEU A 86 -4.65 5.68 -4.34
C LEU A 86 -5.78 5.60 -5.36
N THR A 87 -7.00 5.51 -4.88
CA THR A 87 -8.16 5.21 -5.71
C THR A 87 -9.31 6.14 -5.43
N TRP A 88 -9.91 6.64 -6.51
CA TRP A 88 -11.22 7.26 -6.49
C TRP A 88 -12.27 6.26 -6.96
N GLU A 89 -13.37 6.16 -6.23
CA GLU A 89 -14.47 5.25 -6.52
C GLU A 89 -15.79 6.01 -6.59
N LYS A 90 -16.64 5.63 -7.54
CA LYS A 90 -18.00 6.13 -7.66
C LYS A 90 -18.98 4.99 -7.90
N ILE A 91 -20.01 4.97 -7.06
CA ILE A 91 -21.04 3.94 -7.03
C ILE A 91 -22.36 4.56 -7.50
N TRP A 92 -22.98 3.92 -8.48
CA TRP A 92 -24.35 4.15 -8.92
C TRP A 92 -25.18 2.88 -8.69
N THR A 93 -26.50 2.96 -8.88
CA THR A 93 -27.42 1.83 -8.66
C THR A 93 -27.07 0.56 -9.43
N ARG A 94 -26.38 0.67 -10.58
CA ARG A 94 -26.06 -0.47 -11.46
C ARG A 94 -24.58 -0.60 -11.81
N TRP A 95 -23.78 0.40 -11.50
CA TRP A 95 -22.39 0.49 -11.95
C TRP A 95 -21.53 0.99 -10.82
N GLU A 96 -20.33 0.46 -10.74
CA GLU A 96 -19.27 0.95 -9.89
C GLU A 96 -18.05 1.18 -10.77
N VAL A 97 -17.42 2.34 -10.60
CA VAL A 97 -16.21 2.70 -11.34
C VAL A 97 -15.15 3.08 -10.33
N ALA A 98 -13.98 2.48 -10.48
CA ALA A 98 -12.77 2.83 -9.74
C ALA A 98 -11.72 3.35 -10.73
N ALA A 99 -11.00 4.40 -10.34
CA ALA A 99 -9.87 4.93 -11.08
C ALA A 99 -8.72 5.20 -10.10
N GLY A 100 -7.54 4.63 -10.38
CA GLY A 100 -6.37 4.81 -9.55
C GLY A 100 -5.49 3.57 -9.45
N LEU A 101 -4.71 3.52 -8.37
CA LEU A 101 -3.83 2.42 -8.02
C LEU A 101 -4.43 1.69 -6.82
N ARG A 102 -4.90 0.46 -6.98
CA ARG A 102 -5.38 -0.37 -5.87
C ARG A 102 -4.85 -1.78 -5.97
N GLN A 103 -4.72 -2.41 -4.81
CA GLN A 103 -4.70 -3.85 -4.71
C GLN A 103 -6.14 -4.39 -4.91
N VAL A 104 -6.28 -5.46 -5.68
CA VAL A 104 -7.57 -6.16 -5.85
C VAL A 104 -7.39 -7.57 -5.30
N ASP A 105 -8.17 -7.90 -4.27
CA ASP A 105 -8.21 -9.25 -3.70
C ASP A 105 -9.24 -10.08 -4.45
N TRP A 106 -8.77 -11.11 -5.14
CA TRP A 106 -9.64 -11.93 -6.00
C TRP A 106 -10.40 -13.02 -5.23
N GLY A 107 -10.31 -13.07 -3.89
CA GLY A 107 -11.17 -13.84 -2.99
C GLY A 107 -11.29 -15.36 -3.19
N VAL A 108 -10.68 -15.93 -4.24
CA VAL A 108 -10.85 -17.34 -4.65
C VAL A 108 -9.61 -18.19 -4.36
N THR A 109 -8.47 -17.57 -4.07
CA THR A 109 -7.22 -18.30 -3.78
C THR A 109 -7.04 -18.50 -2.27
N GLU A 110 -7.85 -19.36 -1.64
CA GLU A 110 -7.44 -20.19 -0.47
C GLU A 110 -8.49 -21.17 0.11
N SER A 111 -9.52 -21.60 -0.66
CA SER A 111 -10.30 -22.80 -0.28
C SER A 111 -10.23 -23.95 -1.28
N GLY A 112 -9.41 -23.83 -2.34
CA GLY A 112 -9.15 -24.88 -3.31
C GLY A 112 -7.66 -25.24 -3.34
N SER A 113 -7.32 -26.49 -3.03
CA SER A 113 -5.97 -27.02 -3.19
C SER A 113 -5.51 -26.93 -4.65
N VAL A 114 -4.30 -26.39 -4.86
CA VAL A 114 -3.41 -26.56 -6.04
C VAL A 114 -3.99 -26.10 -7.39
N VAL A 115 -3.63 -24.88 -7.79
CA VAL A 115 -3.18 -24.64 -9.17
C VAL A 115 -1.91 -23.80 -9.07
N ASP A 116 -0.81 -24.33 -9.59
CA ASP A 116 0.49 -23.67 -9.69
C ASP A 116 0.33 -22.22 -10.17
N VAL A 117 0.58 -21.26 -9.27
CA VAL A 117 1.04 -19.94 -9.71
C VAL A 117 2.42 -20.19 -10.29
N VAL A 118 2.54 -20.12 -11.61
CA VAL A 118 3.82 -20.19 -12.33
C VAL A 118 4.75 -19.14 -11.72
N ASN A 119 5.54 -19.57 -10.75
CA ASN A 119 6.80 -18.95 -10.41
C ASN A 119 7.68 -19.19 -11.63
N GLN A 120 7.74 -18.21 -12.52
CA GLN A 120 8.66 -18.26 -13.65
C GLN A 120 10.06 -18.34 -13.06
N LEU A 121 10.69 -19.50 -13.20
CA LEU A 121 12.14 -19.59 -13.12
C LEU A 121 12.65 -18.93 -14.41
N ASP A 122 13.02 -17.66 -14.31
CA ASP A 122 13.88 -17.08 -15.33
C ASP A 122 15.26 -17.72 -15.15
N PHE A 123 15.64 -18.56 -16.11
CA PHE A 123 17.02 -19.00 -16.28
C PHE A 123 17.59 -18.15 -17.41
N SER A 124 18.46 -17.19 -17.06
CA SER A 124 19.46 -16.62 -17.97
C SER A 124 20.85 -16.95 -17.48
#